data_AF-A0A2V6TUQ3-F1
#
_entry.id   AF-A0A2V6TUQ3-F1
#
_cell.length_a   1.000
_cell.length_b   1.000
_cell.length_c   1.000
_cell.angle_alpha   90.00
_cell.angle_beta   90.00
_cell.angle_gamma   90.00
#
_symmetry.space_group_name_H-M   'P 1'
#
loop_
_entity.id
_entity.type
_entity.pdbx_description
1 polymer ?
#
loop_
_entity_poly.entity_id
_entity_poly.type
_entity_poly.pdbx_seq_one_letter_code
_entity_poly.pdbx_strand_id
1 'polypeptide(L)'
;MPEGVLSDRELRAAVRDGWIAAADGIDDRQFQPASLDLRLGPQAYQLRASFLPFRETVQGRLGDRGLADSDLVIDQLTLTGAGATLQRGSVYLIPLLESLALPEDVRGRSNPKSTTGRLDIFTRVITDATPRFDEIRAGYRGALYLEVSPQSFPVRVQIGASLNQLRLLCGQTALSDPALEALYRETPLLYDDDERPIPAERTVFNDGLCMGVDLSGRLTEGIIGYRAHPNPPAVDLSRIGFYDPAEFWEPIKRPARDAYILEANRFYILLSKERIRVPPEFAAEMVVYDAGAGEIRTHYAGFFDPGFGWGDGSILGTKVVMEVRAREVPFMVYDGQTSFKVWFERLRSRPERVYGADLGSSYQRQTLTLSKHFRRL
;
A
#
# COMPACT_ATOMS: atom_id res chain seq x y z
N MET A 1 6.88 -20.47 20.15
CA MET A 1 6.18 -19.18 20.04
C MET A 1 5.10 -19.34 18.97
N PRO A 2 3.91 -18.72 19.08
CA PRO A 2 2.94 -18.75 17.98
C PRO A 2 3.53 -18.06 16.75
N GLU A 3 3.34 -18.66 15.57
CA GLU A 3 3.72 -18.09 14.27
C GLU A 3 2.61 -17.16 13.76
N GLY A 4 2.95 -16.17 12.93
CA GLY A 4 2.00 -15.21 12.40
C GLY A 4 2.58 -13.81 12.20
N VAL A 5 1.70 -12.92 11.75
CA VAL A 5 1.93 -11.47 11.70
C VAL A 5 1.79 -10.86 13.10
N LEU A 6 2.70 -9.96 13.47
CA LEU A 6 2.66 -9.26 14.75
C LEU A 6 1.54 -8.21 14.77
N SER A 7 0.74 -8.21 15.83
CA SER A 7 -0.31 -7.21 16.07
C SER A 7 0.27 -5.89 16.60
N ASP A 8 -0.56 -4.84 16.69
CA ASP A 8 -0.21 -3.57 17.31
C ASP A 8 0.38 -3.71 18.73
N ARG A 9 -0.18 -4.60 19.56
CA ARG A 9 0.32 -4.91 20.91
C ARG A 9 1.74 -5.46 20.86
N GLU A 10 2.02 -6.35 19.92
CA GLU A 10 3.34 -6.96 19.74
C GLU A 10 4.33 -5.97 19.12
N LEU A 11 3.89 -5.10 18.21
CA LEU A 11 4.72 -4.02 17.65
C LEU A 11 5.11 -3.02 18.74
N ARG A 12 4.20 -2.68 19.66
CA ARG A 12 4.52 -1.85 20.84
C ARG A 12 5.54 -2.53 21.75
N ALA A 13 5.43 -3.84 21.95
CA ALA A 13 6.44 -4.61 22.66
C ALA A 13 7.79 -4.59 21.92
N ALA A 14 7.79 -4.79 20.60
CA ALA A 14 8.99 -4.73 19.76
C ALA A 14 9.70 -3.36 19.84
N VAL A 15 8.96 -2.25 19.94
CA VAL A 15 9.56 -0.92 20.19
C VAL A 15 10.18 -0.84 21.58
N ARG A 16 9.49 -1.31 22.63
CA ARG A 16 10.04 -1.32 24.00
C ARG A 16 11.29 -2.20 24.13
N ASP A 17 11.32 -3.32 23.41
CA ASP A 17 12.41 -4.27 23.39
C ASP A 17 13.55 -3.85 22.43
N GLY A 18 13.42 -2.68 21.79
CA GLY A 18 14.45 -2.09 20.94
C GLY A 18 14.58 -2.72 19.55
N TRP A 19 13.62 -3.56 19.11
CA TRP A 19 13.63 -4.15 17.77
C TRP A 19 13.31 -3.13 16.69
N ILE A 20 12.54 -2.10 17.04
CA ILE A 20 12.22 -0.94 16.20
C ILE A 20 12.58 0.31 16.99
N ALA A 21 13.44 1.15 16.44
CA ALA A 21 13.94 2.35 17.12
C ALA A 21 13.97 3.55 16.19
N ALA A 22 13.68 4.73 16.74
CA ALA A 22 13.87 6.03 16.11
C ALA A 22 14.39 7.02 17.17
N ALA A 23 15.20 8.00 16.77
CA ALA A 23 15.85 8.93 17.70
C ALA A 23 14.84 9.72 18.57
N ASP A 24 13.76 10.20 17.96
CA ASP A 24 12.68 10.93 18.63
C ASP A 24 11.55 10.01 19.16
N GLY A 25 11.80 8.70 19.21
CA GLY A 25 10.80 7.69 19.57
C GLY A 25 9.75 7.43 18.49
N ILE A 26 8.80 6.55 18.78
CA ILE A 26 7.70 6.15 17.89
C ILE A 26 6.39 6.74 18.43
N ASP A 27 5.68 7.48 17.59
CA ASP A 27 4.39 8.09 17.94
C ASP A 27 3.25 7.06 17.92
N ASP A 28 2.29 7.22 18.83
CA ASP A 28 1.14 6.33 18.97
C ASP A 28 0.29 6.20 17.71
N ARG A 29 0.29 7.23 16.85
CA ARG A 29 -0.45 7.27 15.58
C ARG A 29 0.21 6.47 14.47
N GLN A 30 1.48 6.08 14.63
CA GLN A 30 2.18 5.23 13.66
C GLN A 30 1.67 3.78 13.68
N PHE A 31 1.21 3.31 14.85
CA PHE A 31 0.71 1.94 15.00
C PHE A 31 -0.63 1.75 14.31
N GLN A 32 -0.64 0.88 13.31
CA GLN A 32 -1.85 0.29 12.75
C GLN A 32 -2.10 -1.09 13.39
N PRO A 33 -3.30 -1.67 13.26
CA PRO A 33 -3.62 -2.97 13.86
C PRO A 33 -2.62 -4.10 13.57
N ALA A 34 -2.00 -4.13 12.38
CA ALA A 34 -1.00 -5.13 12.01
C ALA A 34 0.17 -4.56 11.16
N SER A 35 0.48 -3.27 11.32
CA SER A 35 1.62 -2.62 10.67
C SER A 35 2.05 -1.35 11.45
N LEU A 36 3.21 -0.81 11.09
CA LEU A 36 3.75 0.44 11.63
C LEU A 36 4.09 1.38 10.48
N ASP A 37 3.56 2.60 10.51
CA ASP A 37 3.93 3.64 9.55
C ASP A 37 5.40 4.06 9.71
N LEU A 38 6.13 4.11 8.59
CA LEU A 38 7.52 4.57 8.53
C LEU A 38 7.59 6.05 8.13
N ARG A 39 8.52 6.79 8.72
CA ARG A 39 8.62 8.25 8.58
C ARG A 39 9.87 8.66 7.81
N LEU A 40 9.70 9.61 6.89
CA LEU A 40 10.80 10.20 6.15
C LEU A 40 11.77 10.93 7.07
N GLY A 41 13.08 10.74 6.83
CA GLY A 41 14.14 11.49 7.48
C GLY A 41 14.32 12.92 6.92
N PRO A 42 15.36 13.64 7.37
CA PRO A 42 15.56 15.05 7.06
C PRO A 42 16.10 15.32 5.65
N GLN A 43 16.57 14.31 4.92
CA GLN A 43 17.31 14.47 3.67
C GLN A 43 16.78 13.51 2.60
N ALA A 44 16.71 13.96 1.36
CA ALA A 44 16.45 13.14 0.19
C ALA A 44 17.59 13.26 -0.82
N TYR A 45 17.98 12.14 -1.40
CA TYR A 45 18.99 12.07 -2.46
C TYR A 45 18.29 11.81 -3.78
N GLN A 46 18.35 12.76 -4.71
CA GLN A 46 17.87 12.53 -6.07
C GLN A 46 18.84 11.60 -6.78
N LEU A 47 18.35 10.46 -7.25
CA LEU A 47 19.16 9.43 -7.87
C LEU A 47 19.02 9.46 -9.39
N ARG A 48 20.11 9.08 -10.07
CA ARG A 48 20.13 8.79 -11.51
C ARG A 48 19.35 7.52 -11.85
N ALA A 49 19.32 6.55 -10.94
CA ALA A 49 18.63 5.28 -11.13
C ALA A 49 18.23 4.64 -9.79
N SER A 50 17.19 3.81 -9.81
CA SER A 50 16.86 2.88 -8.73
C SER A 50 17.95 1.81 -8.58
N PHE A 51 18.16 1.28 -7.37
CA PHE A 51 19.16 0.23 -7.13
C PHE A 51 18.79 -0.66 -5.94
N LEU A 52 19.40 -1.86 -5.90
CA LEU A 52 19.48 -2.70 -4.70
C LEU A 52 20.95 -2.77 -4.23
N PRO A 53 21.22 -2.63 -2.92
CA PRO A 53 22.56 -2.74 -2.36
C PRO A 53 23.02 -4.20 -2.43
N PHE A 54 23.67 -4.59 -3.53
CA PHE A 54 24.06 -5.98 -3.77
C PHE A 54 25.12 -6.48 -2.77
N ARG A 55 26.34 -5.90 -2.83
CA ARG A 55 27.49 -6.24 -1.97
C ARG A 55 27.93 -5.12 -1.04
N GLU A 56 27.37 -3.93 -1.24
CA GLU A 56 27.69 -2.72 -0.47
C GLU A 56 26.50 -2.40 0.45
N THR A 57 26.71 -1.54 1.46
CA THR A 57 25.58 -0.93 2.17
C THR A 57 24.93 0.14 1.31
N VAL A 58 23.68 0.48 1.61
CA VAL A 58 23.00 1.62 0.98
C VAL A 58 23.82 2.89 1.16
N GLN A 59 24.34 3.13 2.37
CA GLN A 59 25.19 4.28 2.66
C GLN A 59 26.47 4.28 1.79
N GLY A 60 27.12 3.13 1.63
CA GLY A 60 28.30 3.01 0.78
C GLY A 60 28.02 3.37 -0.68
N ARG A 61 26.83 3.02 -1.21
CA ARG A 61 26.38 3.40 -2.56
C ARG A 61 26.08 4.89 -2.71
N LEU A 62 25.70 5.58 -1.64
CA LEU A 62 25.51 7.03 -1.65
C LEU A 62 26.85 7.78 -1.65
N GLY A 63 27.93 7.12 -1.22
CA GLY A 63 29.29 7.65 -1.18
C GLY A 63 29.66 8.26 0.16
N ASP A 64 30.75 7.80 0.76
CA ASP A 64 31.25 8.29 2.07
C ASP A 64 31.92 9.68 1.98
N ARG A 65 32.21 10.19 0.78
CA ARG A 65 33.14 11.33 0.55
C ARG A 65 32.51 12.57 -0.09
N GLY A 66 31.18 12.62 -0.20
CA GLY A 66 30.44 13.77 -0.73
C GLY A 66 29.86 13.53 -2.13
N LEU A 67 28.85 14.33 -2.48
CA LEU A 67 28.03 14.20 -3.70
C LEU A 67 28.85 14.23 -5.00
N ALA A 68 30.01 14.90 -5.01
CA ALA A 68 30.82 15.10 -6.21
C ALA A 68 31.45 13.80 -6.78
N ASP A 69 31.63 12.78 -5.92
CA ASP A 69 32.26 11.51 -6.30
C ASP A 69 31.22 10.38 -6.50
N SER A 70 29.93 10.64 -6.26
CA SER A 70 28.88 9.64 -6.44
C SER A 70 28.42 9.61 -7.89
N ASP A 71 28.56 8.47 -8.56
CA ASP A 71 28.00 8.29 -9.90
C ASP A 71 26.46 8.16 -9.87
N LEU A 72 25.88 7.92 -8.69
CA LEU A 72 24.47 7.63 -8.52
C LEU A 72 23.64 8.85 -8.11
N VAL A 73 24.19 9.72 -7.26
CA VAL A 73 23.45 10.87 -6.70
C VAL A 73 23.59 12.09 -7.61
N ILE A 74 22.47 12.65 -8.03
CA ILE A 74 22.39 13.86 -8.85
C ILE A 74 22.35 15.12 -7.98
N ASP A 75 21.52 15.10 -6.93
CA ASP A 75 21.28 16.25 -6.07
C ASP A 75 20.86 15.80 -4.66
N GLN A 76 20.93 16.70 -3.68
CA GLN A 76 20.50 16.48 -2.31
C GLN A 76 19.52 17.57 -1.86
N LEU A 77 18.37 17.14 -1.37
CA LEU A 77 17.29 18.01 -0.93
C LEU A 77 17.12 17.91 0.60
N THR A 78 16.87 19.05 1.24
CA THR A 78 16.45 19.07 2.65
C THR A 78 14.94 18.94 2.74
N LEU A 79 14.47 18.04 3.60
CA LEU A 79 13.05 17.82 3.90
C LEU A 79 12.60 18.55 5.19
N THR A 80 13.52 19.28 5.82
CA THR A 80 13.22 20.09 7.01
C THR A 80 12.54 21.40 6.65
N GLY A 81 11.96 22.10 7.64
CA GLY A 81 11.30 23.39 7.45
C GLY A 81 10.11 23.26 6.49
N ALA A 82 10.17 23.95 5.35
CA ALA A 82 9.10 23.91 4.35
C ALA A 82 9.05 22.60 3.55
N GLY A 83 10.04 21.71 3.69
CA GLY A 83 10.18 20.50 2.88
C GLY A 83 10.60 20.76 1.44
N ALA A 84 10.54 19.71 0.61
CA ALA A 84 10.94 19.75 -0.80
C ALA A 84 9.88 19.15 -1.72
N THR A 85 9.86 19.58 -2.98
CA THR A 85 9.01 19.00 -4.02
C THR A 85 9.78 17.93 -4.78
N LEU A 86 9.29 16.70 -4.68
CA LEU A 86 9.74 15.56 -5.47
C LEU A 86 9.05 15.62 -6.84
N GLN A 87 9.85 15.66 -7.91
CA GLN A 87 9.35 15.83 -9.27
C GLN A 87 8.86 14.52 -9.87
N ARG A 88 7.85 14.64 -10.73
CA ARG A 88 7.32 13.52 -11.50
C ARG A 88 8.44 12.88 -12.34
N GLY A 89 8.51 11.55 -12.33
CA GLY A 89 9.47 10.76 -13.11
C GLY A 89 10.91 10.78 -12.59
N SER A 90 11.18 11.46 -11.47
CA SER A 90 12.46 11.40 -10.77
C SER A 90 12.44 10.33 -9.67
N VAL A 91 13.61 9.83 -9.30
CA VAL A 91 13.79 8.85 -8.23
C VAL A 91 14.54 9.52 -7.08
N TYR A 92 14.04 9.33 -5.86
CA TYR A 92 14.64 9.86 -4.65
C TYR A 92 14.85 8.75 -3.65
N LEU A 93 15.98 8.73 -2.96
CA LEU A 93 16.20 7.87 -1.80
C LEU A 93 16.18 8.70 -0.53
N ILE A 94 15.40 8.28 0.44
CA ILE A 94 15.19 9.00 1.70
C ILE A 94 15.49 8.03 2.85
N PRO A 95 16.55 8.25 3.65
CA PRO A 95 16.73 7.53 4.90
C PRO A 95 15.50 7.73 5.79
N LEU A 96 14.97 6.66 6.34
CA LEU A 96 13.83 6.71 7.26
C LEU A 96 14.31 7.04 8.68
N LEU A 97 13.41 7.56 9.50
CA LEU A 97 13.70 7.82 10.92
C LEU A 97 13.81 6.52 11.72
N GLU A 98 13.09 5.48 11.30
CA GLU A 98 13.11 4.18 11.93
C GLU A 98 14.28 3.29 11.46
N SER A 99 14.81 2.53 12.41
CA SER A 99 15.81 1.49 12.24
C SER A 99 15.36 0.20 12.92
N LEU A 100 15.96 -0.92 12.53
CA LEU A 100 15.58 -2.25 13.02
C LEU A 100 16.74 -2.96 13.71
N ALA A 101 16.40 -3.79 14.68
CA ALA A 101 17.29 -4.69 15.39
C ALA A 101 16.57 -6.03 15.69
N LEU A 102 16.12 -6.71 14.64
CA LEU A 102 15.20 -7.85 14.74
C LEU A 102 15.85 -9.10 15.36
N PRO A 103 15.07 -9.93 16.08
CA PRO A 103 15.43 -11.31 16.40
C PRO A 103 15.61 -12.19 15.15
N GLU A 104 16.34 -13.30 15.30
CA GLU A 104 16.69 -14.21 14.18
C GLU A 104 15.49 -14.86 13.49
N ASP A 105 14.36 -15.03 14.18
CA ASP A 105 13.13 -15.63 13.68
C ASP A 105 12.10 -14.59 13.16
N VAL A 106 12.39 -13.30 13.32
CA VAL A 106 11.51 -12.21 12.91
C VAL A 106 12.04 -11.56 11.63
N ARG A 107 11.18 -11.51 10.61
CA ARG A 107 11.40 -10.81 9.34
C ARG A 107 10.41 -9.67 9.18
N GLY A 108 10.62 -8.84 8.17
CA GLY A 108 9.70 -7.75 7.84
C GLY A 108 9.29 -7.73 6.38
N ARG A 109 8.15 -7.10 6.12
CA ARG A 109 7.69 -6.73 4.78
C ARG A 109 7.11 -5.33 4.82
N SER A 110 7.26 -4.57 3.75
CA SER A 110 6.72 -3.21 3.67
C SER A 110 5.82 -3.02 2.47
N ASN A 111 4.91 -2.05 2.57
CA ASN A 111 4.05 -1.67 1.46
C ASN A 111 3.74 -0.17 1.50
N PRO A 112 3.45 0.45 0.34
CA PRO A 112 2.94 1.82 0.33
C PRO A 112 1.66 1.91 1.16
N LYS A 113 1.44 3.07 1.77
CA LYS A 113 0.14 3.37 2.38
C LYS A 113 -0.89 3.57 1.27
N SER A 114 -2.14 3.23 1.53
CA SER A 114 -3.23 3.42 0.55
C SER A 114 -3.40 4.90 0.12
N THR A 115 -3.02 5.88 0.94
CA THR A 115 -2.97 7.30 0.55
C THR A 115 -1.88 7.63 -0.46
N THR A 116 -0.77 6.90 -0.40
CA THR A 116 0.41 7.00 -1.28
C THR A 116 0.08 6.41 -2.65
N GLY A 117 -0.56 5.24 -2.67
CA GLY A 117 -1.02 4.60 -3.91
C GLY A 117 -2.01 5.48 -4.68
N ARG A 118 -2.99 6.08 -3.99
CA ARG A 118 -3.95 7.00 -4.62
C ARG A 118 -3.35 8.29 -5.18
N LEU A 119 -2.12 8.64 -4.80
CA LEU A 119 -1.35 9.74 -5.41
C LEU A 119 -0.31 9.23 -6.40
N ASP A 120 -0.37 7.95 -6.76
CA ASP A 120 0.46 7.38 -7.79
C ASP A 120 1.97 7.58 -7.51
N ILE A 121 2.33 7.45 -6.23
CA ILE A 121 3.70 7.58 -5.75
C ILE A 121 4.28 6.18 -5.61
N PHE A 122 5.26 5.86 -6.44
CA PHE A 122 6.02 4.63 -6.29
C PHE A 122 6.92 4.72 -5.08
N THR A 123 6.87 3.70 -4.21
CA THR A 123 7.77 3.61 -3.08
C THR A 123 8.30 2.20 -2.89
N ARG A 124 9.57 2.06 -2.53
CA ARG A 124 10.20 0.78 -2.20
C ARG A 124 11.10 0.94 -0.98
N VAL A 125 10.92 0.11 0.04
CA VAL A 125 11.89 0.04 1.14
C VAL A 125 13.11 -0.75 0.69
N ILE A 126 14.28 -0.23 1.04
CA ILE A 126 15.58 -0.84 0.80
C ILE A 126 16.25 -1.04 2.15
N THR A 127 16.87 -2.22 2.31
CA THR A 127 17.69 -2.56 3.47
C THR A 127 19.02 -3.14 3.02
N ASP A 128 20.05 -3.01 3.87
CA ASP A 128 21.36 -3.58 3.58
C ASP A 128 21.31 -5.11 3.43
N ALA A 129 22.02 -5.62 2.43
CA ALA A 129 22.19 -7.06 2.19
C ALA A 129 20.88 -7.84 2.00
N THR A 130 19.79 -7.18 1.56
CA THR A 130 18.56 -7.85 1.13
C THR A 130 18.40 -7.73 -0.38
N PRO A 131 18.34 -8.83 -1.15
CA PRO A 131 18.34 -8.80 -2.61
C PRO A 131 16.96 -8.47 -3.22
N ARG A 132 16.04 -7.92 -2.44
CA ARG A 132 14.66 -7.62 -2.82
C ARG A 132 14.20 -6.35 -2.15
N PHE A 133 13.46 -5.53 -2.90
CA PHE A 133 12.74 -4.39 -2.33
C PHE A 133 11.61 -4.88 -1.43
N ASP A 134 11.27 -4.05 -0.44
CA ASP A 134 10.15 -4.25 0.48
C ASP A 134 10.19 -5.51 1.35
N GLU A 135 11.21 -6.35 1.19
CA GLU A 135 11.51 -7.45 2.09
C GLU A 135 12.59 -7.01 3.08
N ILE A 136 12.44 -7.42 4.33
CA ILE A 136 13.47 -7.29 5.36
C ILE A 136 13.80 -8.70 5.84
N ARG A 137 15.05 -9.12 5.67
CA ARG A 137 15.51 -10.46 6.07
C ARG A 137 15.32 -10.71 7.58
N ALA A 138 15.22 -11.98 7.94
CA ALA A 138 15.15 -12.36 9.35
C ALA A 138 16.45 -11.94 10.09
N GLY A 139 16.33 -11.48 11.34
CA GLY A 139 17.47 -10.99 12.12
C GLY A 139 18.15 -9.74 11.55
N TYR A 140 17.44 -8.95 10.73
CA TYR A 140 18.00 -7.73 10.17
C TYR A 140 18.32 -6.69 11.26
N ARG A 141 19.49 -6.07 11.15
CA ARG A 141 19.95 -4.99 12.01
C ARG A 141 20.49 -3.87 11.13
N GLY A 142 19.89 -2.68 11.20
CA GLY A 142 20.33 -1.54 10.40
C GLY A 142 19.25 -0.50 10.12
N ALA A 143 19.63 0.50 9.32
CA ALA A 143 18.76 1.58 8.89
C ALA A 143 17.80 1.13 7.78
N LEU A 144 16.67 1.82 7.66
CA LEU A 144 15.74 1.64 6.55
C LEU A 144 15.83 2.84 5.61
N TYR A 145 15.67 2.59 4.31
CA TYR A 145 15.65 3.64 3.29
C TYR A 145 14.41 3.47 2.44
N LEU A 146 13.80 4.58 2.06
CA LEU A 146 12.64 4.60 1.17
C LEU A 146 13.03 5.22 -0.17
N GLU A 147 12.99 4.42 -1.21
CA GLU A 147 12.94 4.95 -2.57
C GLU A 147 11.55 5.53 -2.82
N VAL A 148 11.47 6.73 -3.38
CA VAL A 148 10.24 7.45 -3.70
C VAL A 148 10.33 7.98 -5.12
N SER A 149 9.34 7.66 -5.96
CA SER A 149 9.25 8.16 -7.33
C SER A 149 7.80 8.53 -7.68
N PRO A 150 7.46 9.83 -7.65
CA PRO A 150 6.12 10.29 -8.05
C PRO A 150 5.89 10.08 -9.55
N GLN A 151 4.74 9.51 -9.94
CA GLN A 151 4.50 9.13 -11.34
C GLN A 151 3.42 9.97 -12.05
N SER A 152 2.38 10.43 -11.33
CA SER A 152 1.36 11.33 -11.90
C SER A 152 1.47 12.76 -11.40
N PHE A 153 1.70 12.95 -10.10
CA PHE A 153 1.73 14.27 -9.47
C PHE A 153 3.13 14.58 -8.95
N PRO A 154 3.66 15.79 -9.15
CA PRO A 154 4.73 16.30 -8.28
C PRO A 154 4.20 16.33 -6.84
N VAL A 155 5.03 15.95 -5.86
CA VAL A 155 4.59 15.88 -4.46
C VAL A 155 5.54 16.64 -3.55
N ARG A 156 4.99 17.50 -2.69
CA ARG A 156 5.77 18.18 -1.66
C ARG A 156 5.73 17.37 -0.38
N VAL A 157 6.91 17.04 0.15
CA VAL A 157 7.07 16.19 1.34
C VAL A 157 7.94 16.90 2.38
N GLN A 158 7.69 16.57 3.65
CA GLN A 158 8.45 17.04 4.80
C GLN A 158 8.96 15.84 5.62
N ILE A 159 9.98 16.08 6.44
CA ILE A 159 10.41 15.13 7.48
C ILE A 159 9.21 14.66 8.31
N GLY A 160 9.19 13.40 8.70
CA GLY A 160 8.11 12.82 9.51
C GLY A 160 6.89 12.38 8.72
N ALA A 161 6.77 12.75 7.43
CA ALA A 161 5.69 12.24 6.58
C ALA A 161 5.80 10.72 6.43
N SER A 162 4.66 10.03 6.37
CA SER A 162 4.61 8.58 6.18
C SER A 162 3.99 8.23 4.84
N LEU A 163 4.80 7.59 4.00
CA LEU A 163 4.41 7.10 2.67
C LEU A 163 4.29 5.58 2.62
N ASN A 164 4.93 4.89 3.56
CA ASN A 164 5.10 3.45 3.57
C ASN A 164 4.91 2.91 5.00
N GLN A 165 4.72 1.61 5.13
CA GLN A 165 4.40 0.94 6.39
C GLN A 165 5.07 -0.44 6.44
N LEU A 166 5.51 -0.82 7.64
CA LEU A 166 6.20 -2.07 7.96
C LEU A 166 5.25 -3.05 8.64
N ARG A 167 5.29 -4.32 8.21
CA ARG A 167 4.68 -5.46 8.89
C ARG A 167 5.78 -6.43 9.32
N LEU A 168 5.78 -6.84 10.59
CA LEU A 168 6.69 -7.85 11.10
C LEU A 168 6.01 -9.22 11.14
N LEU A 169 6.77 -10.26 10.79
CA LEU A 169 6.28 -11.63 10.65
C LEU A 169 7.24 -12.62 11.34
N CYS A 170 6.66 -13.66 11.95
CA CYS A 170 7.39 -14.76 12.58
C CYS A 170 6.84 -16.10 12.04
N GLY A 171 7.70 -16.99 11.56
CA GLY A 171 7.28 -18.30 11.02
C GLY A 171 6.37 -18.21 9.78
N GLN A 172 5.54 -19.23 9.58
CA GLN A 172 4.59 -19.32 8.47
C GLN A 172 3.32 -18.51 8.78
N THR A 173 2.99 -17.57 7.90
CA THR A 173 1.89 -16.62 8.12
C THR A 173 0.74 -16.82 7.13
N ALA A 174 1.06 -17.12 5.87
CA ALA A 174 0.10 -17.22 4.79
C ALA A 174 -0.79 -18.47 4.90
N LEU A 175 -2.08 -18.29 4.61
CA LEU A 175 -3.04 -19.38 4.45
C LEU A 175 -2.88 -20.03 3.09
N SER A 176 -2.92 -21.35 3.04
CA SER A 176 -3.06 -22.09 1.78
C SER A 176 -4.49 -21.99 1.25
N ASP A 177 -4.68 -22.19 -0.05
CA ASP A 177 -6.02 -22.16 -0.66
C ASP A 177 -7.02 -23.11 0.02
N PRO A 178 -6.68 -24.37 0.37
CA PRO A 178 -7.62 -25.23 1.11
C PRO A 178 -8.01 -24.67 2.49
N ALA A 179 -7.09 -24.02 3.19
CA ALA A 179 -7.36 -23.40 4.48
C ALA A 179 -8.22 -22.14 4.33
N LEU A 180 -7.98 -21.35 3.28
CA LEU A 180 -8.74 -20.15 2.96
C LEU A 180 -10.17 -20.50 2.49
N GLU A 181 -10.34 -21.55 1.71
CA GLU A 181 -11.65 -22.06 1.30
C GLU A 181 -12.43 -22.61 2.50
N ALA A 182 -11.78 -23.34 3.41
CA ALA A 182 -12.42 -23.81 4.65
C ALA A 182 -12.90 -22.63 5.51
N LEU A 183 -12.07 -21.60 5.68
CA LEU A 183 -12.44 -20.35 6.35
C LEU A 183 -13.63 -19.68 5.65
N TYR A 184 -13.62 -19.63 4.32
CA TYR A 184 -14.68 -19.00 3.54
C TYR A 184 -16.04 -19.68 3.73
N ARG A 185 -16.07 -21.02 3.79
CA ARG A 185 -17.30 -21.79 4.00
C ARG A 185 -17.89 -21.59 5.40
N GLU A 186 -17.03 -21.42 6.41
CA GLU A 186 -17.46 -21.11 7.77
C GLU A 186 -17.94 -19.65 7.89
N THR A 187 -17.20 -18.73 7.27
CA THR A 187 -17.44 -17.29 7.34
C THR A 187 -17.25 -16.68 5.95
N PRO A 188 -18.34 -16.34 5.22
CA PRO A 188 -18.23 -15.74 3.90
C PRO A 188 -17.42 -14.43 3.93
N LEU A 189 -16.38 -14.37 3.10
CA LEU A 189 -15.46 -13.23 3.03
C LEU A 189 -15.79 -12.25 1.90
N LEU A 190 -16.58 -12.66 0.90
CA LEU A 190 -16.99 -11.79 -0.21
C LEU A 190 -18.51 -11.64 -0.28
N TYR A 191 -18.95 -10.42 -0.60
CA TYR A 191 -20.35 -10.05 -0.77
C TYR A 191 -20.52 -9.26 -2.08
N ASP A 192 -21.71 -9.32 -2.67
CA ASP A 192 -22.10 -8.43 -3.77
C ASP A 192 -22.56 -7.05 -3.25
N ASP A 193 -22.93 -6.11 -4.13
CA ASP A 193 -23.40 -4.78 -3.65
C ASP A 193 -24.78 -4.79 -3.00
N ASP A 194 -25.52 -5.89 -3.12
CA ASP A 194 -26.78 -6.10 -2.40
C ASP A 194 -26.54 -6.79 -1.04
N GLU A 195 -25.28 -6.83 -0.61
CA GLU A 195 -24.79 -7.40 0.65
C GLU A 195 -25.11 -8.89 0.81
N ARG A 196 -25.23 -9.62 -0.31
CA ARG A 196 -25.44 -11.07 -0.29
C ARG A 196 -24.09 -11.78 -0.36
N PRO A 197 -23.86 -12.82 0.47
CA PRO A 197 -22.62 -13.58 0.41
C PRO A 197 -22.47 -14.23 -0.96
N ILE A 198 -21.28 -14.14 -1.54
CA ILE A 198 -20.96 -14.83 -2.79
C ILE A 198 -20.79 -16.32 -2.47
N PRO A 199 -21.46 -17.23 -3.20
CA PRO A 199 -21.28 -18.67 -2.98
C PRO A 199 -19.83 -19.09 -3.25
N ALA A 200 -19.29 -20.02 -2.44
CA ALA A 200 -17.91 -20.48 -2.55
C ALA A 200 -17.60 -21.04 -3.96
N GLU A 201 -18.58 -21.64 -4.63
CA GLU A 201 -18.46 -22.20 -5.99
C GLU A 201 -18.23 -21.12 -7.07
N ARG A 202 -18.56 -19.86 -6.76
CA ARG A 202 -18.34 -18.70 -7.63
C ARG A 202 -17.08 -17.92 -7.25
N THR A 203 -16.40 -18.31 -6.18
CA THR A 203 -15.12 -17.71 -5.78
C THR A 203 -13.96 -18.44 -6.42
N VAL A 204 -12.89 -17.71 -6.70
CA VAL A 204 -11.66 -18.28 -7.28
C VAL A 204 -10.54 -18.14 -6.26
N PHE A 205 -9.95 -19.27 -5.90
CA PHE A 205 -8.75 -19.36 -5.09
C PHE A 205 -7.58 -19.73 -6.00
N ASN A 206 -6.54 -18.91 -6.00
CA ASN A 206 -5.32 -19.13 -6.80
C ASN A 206 -4.13 -18.52 -6.07
N ASP A 207 -3.67 -19.22 -5.03
CA ASP A 207 -2.72 -18.71 -4.06
C ASP A 207 -3.22 -17.36 -3.52
N GLY A 208 -4.40 -17.39 -2.89
CA GLY A 208 -5.16 -16.23 -2.44
C GLY A 208 -6.55 -16.08 -3.08
N LEU A 209 -7.35 -15.19 -2.49
CA LEU A 209 -8.73 -14.93 -2.90
C LEU A 209 -8.79 -13.92 -4.04
N CYS A 210 -9.27 -14.34 -5.21
CA CYS A 210 -9.32 -13.51 -6.40
C CYS A 210 -10.54 -12.57 -6.40
N MET A 211 -10.35 -11.37 -6.93
CA MET A 211 -11.38 -10.33 -7.02
C MET A 211 -11.36 -9.64 -8.38
N GLY A 212 -12.54 -9.25 -8.85
CA GLY A 212 -12.77 -8.59 -10.12
C GLY A 212 -12.79 -7.07 -10.02
N VAL A 213 -12.87 -6.41 -11.17
CA VAL A 213 -13.09 -4.95 -11.32
C VAL A 213 -14.56 -4.62 -11.55
N ASP A 214 -15.05 -3.54 -10.94
CA ASP A 214 -16.40 -3.02 -11.15
C ASP A 214 -16.42 -1.91 -12.19
N LEU A 215 -17.08 -2.16 -13.32
CA LEU A 215 -17.33 -1.17 -14.37
C LEU A 215 -18.82 -0.81 -14.47
N SER A 216 -19.65 -1.22 -13.50
CA SER A 216 -21.10 -0.95 -13.51
C SER A 216 -21.45 0.48 -13.10
N GLY A 217 -20.66 1.06 -12.19
CA GLY A 217 -20.94 2.36 -11.57
C GLY A 217 -22.22 2.39 -10.71
N ARG A 218 -22.73 1.22 -10.29
CA ARG A 218 -24.02 1.10 -9.57
C ARG A 218 -24.05 1.85 -8.26
N LEU A 219 -22.95 1.79 -7.49
CA LEU A 219 -22.82 2.42 -6.18
C LEU A 219 -22.28 3.87 -6.24
N THR A 220 -22.07 4.41 -7.43
CA THR A 220 -21.27 5.63 -7.65
C THR A 220 -21.89 6.53 -8.72
N GLU A 221 -23.22 6.49 -8.84
CA GLU A 221 -24.01 7.34 -9.76
C GLU A 221 -23.51 7.26 -11.22
N GLY A 222 -23.05 6.07 -11.64
CA GLY A 222 -22.52 5.84 -12.97
C GLY A 222 -21.06 6.27 -13.17
N ILE A 223 -20.30 6.59 -12.12
CA ILE A 223 -18.85 6.83 -12.20
C ILE A 223 -18.09 5.54 -11.86
N ILE A 224 -17.36 4.98 -12.82
CA ILE A 224 -16.63 3.71 -12.63
C ILE A 224 -15.23 3.90 -12.02
N GLY A 225 -14.72 5.14 -12.03
CA GLY A 225 -13.38 5.43 -11.58
C GLY A 225 -12.96 6.87 -11.79
N TYR A 226 -11.70 7.16 -11.45
CA TYR A 226 -11.04 8.42 -11.75
C TYR A 226 -9.78 8.17 -12.55
N ARG A 227 -9.49 9.04 -13.51
CA ARG A 227 -8.23 9.09 -14.24
C ARG A 227 -7.45 10.33 -13.80
N ALA A 228 -6.17 10.18 -13.44
CA ALA A 228 -5.34 11.34 -13.11
C ALA A 228 -5.19 12.25 -14.34
N HIS A 229 -5.19 13.57 -14.16
CA HIS A 229 -4.92 14.54 -15.24
C HIS A 229 -3.51 14.36 -15.81
N PRO A 230 -3.26 14.72 -17.08
CA PRO A 230 -1.94 14.59 -17.71
C PRO A 230 -0.88 15.52 -17.12
N ASN A 231 -1.28 16.70 -16.65
CA ASN A 231 -0.40 17.75 -16.13
C ASN A 231 -1.01 18.43 -14.88
N PRO A 232 -1.15 17.70 -13.77
CA PRO A 232 -1.76 18.23 -12.56
C PRO A 232 -0.76 19.10 -11.77
N PRO A 233 -1.24 20.03 -10.93
CA PRO A 233 -0.38 20.78 -10.02
C PRO A 233 0.22 19.88 -8.92
N ALA A 234 1.15 20.42 -8.13
CA ALA A 234 1.80 19.68 -7.06
C ALA A 234 0.86 19.45 -5.86
N VAL A 235 0.94 18.26 -5.26
CA VAL A 235 0.22 17.91 -4.02
C VAL A 235 1.16 18.02 -2.83
N ASP A 236 0.85 18.90 -1.89
CA ASP A 236 1.53 19.02 -0.60
C ASP A 236 0.92 18.04 0.40
N LEU A 237 1.72 17.05 0.82
CA LEU A 237 1.25 15.95 1.67
C LEU A 237 0.88 16.41 3.10
N SER A 238 1.26 17.63 3.49
CA SER A 238 0.82 18.23 4.75
C SER A 238 -0.64 18.73 4.71
N ARG A 239 -1.20 18.94 3.51
CA ARG A 239 -2.52 19.56 3.34
C ARG A 239 -3.62 18.51 3.14
N ILE A 240 -4.31 18.18 4.23
CA ILE A 240 -5.44 17.24 4.23
C ILE A 240 -6.75 17.96 3.87
N GLY A 241 -7.59 17.38 3.02
CA GLY A 241 -8.89 17.93 2.66
C GLY A 241 -8.84 19.31 2.00
N PHE A 242 -7.74 19.64 1.31
CA PHE A 242 -7.48 20.99 0.80
C PHE A 242 -7.81 21.11 -0.70
N TYR A 243 -7.38 20.15 -1.50
CA TYR A 243 -7.40 20.25 -2.96
C TYR A 243 -8.79 19.96 -3.53
N ASP A 244 -9.14 20.65 -4.62
CA ASP A 244 -10.31 20.29 -5.45
C ASP A 244 -10.00 19.04 -6.28
N PRO A 245 -10.74 17.93 -6.13
CA PRO A 245 -10.59 16.76 -6.98
C PRO A 245 -10.56 17.06 -8.49
N ALA A 246 -11.37 18.02 -8.97
CA ALA A 246 -11.54 18.27 -10.41
C ALA A 246 -10.27 18.84 -11.09
N GLU A 247 -9.37 19.46 -10.33
CA GLU A 247 -8.07 19.96 -10.83
C GLU A 247 -7.04 18.84 -11.03
N PHE A 248 -7.27 17.65 -10.45
CA PHE A 248 -6.30 16.55 -10.42
C PHE A 248 -6.82 15.26 -11.07
N TRP A 249 -8.14 15.09 -11.10
CA TRP A 249 -8.82 13.87 -11.53
C TRP A 249 -9.94 14.15 -12.51
N GLU A 250 -10.08 13.27 -13.49
CA GLU A 250 -11.19 13.20 -14.42
C GLU A 250 -12.10 12.02 -14.04
N PRO A 251 -13.39 12.24 -13.72
CA PRO A 251 -14.32 11.16 -13.45
C PRO A 251 -14.63 10.37 -14.73
N ILE A 252 -14.60 9.05 -14.63
CA ILE A 252 -14.87 8.13 -15.75
C ILE A 252 -16.31 7.67 -15.64
N LYS A 253 -17.16 8.08 -16.59
CA LYS A 253 -18.54 7.61 -16.66
C LYS A 253 -18.61 6.17 -17.17
N ARG A 254 -19.62 5.44 -16.71
CA ARG A 254 -19.88 4.07 -17.14
C ARG A 254 -19.98 4.00 -18.66
N PRO A 255 -19.26 3.08 -19.32
CA PRO A 255 -19.39 2.89 -20.76
C PRO A 255 -20.78 2.32 -21.11
N ALA A 256 -21.20 2.46 -22.38
CA ALA A 256 -22.43 1.85 -22.88
C ALA A 256 -22.31 0.31 -23.04
N ARG A 257 -21.08 -0.16 -23.21
CA ARG A 257 -20.70 -1.58 -23.21
C ARG A 257 -20.18 -1.97 -21.83
N ASP A 258 -20.08 -3.27 -21.56
CA ASP A 258 -19.51 -3.85 -20.33
C ASP A 258 -17.97 -3.82 -20.26
N ALA A 259 -17.33 -3.00 -21.10
CA ALA A 259 -15.88 -2.93 -21.22
C ALA A 259 -15.34 -1.50 -21.31
N TYR A 260 -14.18 -1.26 -20.70
CA TYR A 260 -13.45 0.00 -20.73
C TYR A 260 -12.01 -0.19 -21.22
N ILE A 261 -11.49 0.78 -21.97
CA ILE A 261 -10.10 0.75 -22.45
C ILE A 261 -9.28 1.66 -21.54
N LEU A 262 -8.30 1.08 -20.84
CA LEU A 262 -7.27 1.81 -20.12
C LEU A 262 -6.21 2.27 -21.12
N GLU A 263 -5.96 3.57 -21.15
CA GLU A 263 -4.94 4.18 -21.99
C GLU A 263 -3.55 3.89 -21.40
N ALA A 264 -2.58 3.67 -22.30
CA ALA A 264 -1.19 3.47 -21.94
C ALA A 264 -0.64 4.67 -21.15
N ASN A 265 0.20 4.39 -20.14
CA ASN A 265 0.86 5.35 -19.26
C ASN A 265 -0.09 6.27 -18.46
N ARG A 266 -1.39 5.95 -18.38
CA ARG A 266 -2.35 6.66 -17.54
C ARG A 266 -2.55 5.96 -16.21
N PHE A 267 -2.86 6.76 -15.20
CA PHE A 267 -3.18 6.28 -13.86
C PHE A 267 -4.67 6.35 -13.58
N TYR A 268 -5.20 5.27 -13.01
CA TYR A 268 -6.60 5.06 -12.75
C TYR A 268 -6.82 4.65 -11.29
N ILE A 269 -7.89 5.17 -10.70
CA ILE A 269 -8.47 4.67 -9.46
C ILE A 269 -9.79 4.00 -9.83
N LEU A 270 -9.87 2.69 -9.63
CA LEU A 270 -11.04 1.84 -9.90
C LEU A 270 -11.53 1.18 -8.60
N LEU A 271 -12.62 0.44 -8.67
CA LEU A 271 -13.18 -0.32 -7.55
C LEU A 271 -13.24 -1.81 -7.87
N SER A 272 -13.12 -2.65 -6.84
CA SER A 272 -13.37 -4.08 -6.96
C SER A 272 -14.84 -4.39 -7.24
N LYS A 273 -15.13 -5.52 -7.89
CA LYS A 273 -16.50 -5.99 -8.09
C LYS A 273 -17.11 -6.48 -6.80
N GLU A 274 -16.34 -7.23 -6.02
CA GLU A 274 -16.79 -7.81 -4.76
C GLU A 274 -16.46 -6.87 -3.59
N ARG A 275 -17.24 -7.00 -2.52
CA ARG A 275 -16.96 -6.41 -1.21
C ARG A 275 -16.23 -7.45 -0.37
N ILE A 276 -15.09 -7.12 0.23
CA ILE A 276 -14.29 -8.05 1.03
C ILE A 276 -14.38 -7.78 2.53
N ARG A 277 -14.30 -8.84 3.31
CA ARG A 277 -14.10 -8.84 4.76
C ARG A 277 -12.76 -9.46 5.14
N VAL A 278 -12.06 -8.84 6.08
CA VAL A 278 -10.86 -9.37 6.73
C VAL A 278 -11.20 -9.61 8.20
N PRO A 279 -11.34 -10.87 8.66
CA PRO A 279 -11.68 -11.14 10.06
C PRO A 279 -10.57 -10.66 11.01
N PRO A 280 -10.89 -10.33 12.28
CA PRO A 280 -9.92 -9.77 13.23
C PRO A 280 -8.70 -10.64 13.56
N GLU A 281 -8.74 -11.94 13.25
CA GLU A 281 -7.66 -12.90 13.46
C GLU A 281 -6.66 -12.95 12.29
N PHE A 282 -6.96 -12.23 11.20
CA PHE A 282 -6.16 -12.21 9.99
C PHE A 282 -5.78 -10.79 9.61
N ALA A 283 -4.60 -10.65 9.03
CA ALA A 283 -4.28 -9.54 8.16
C ALA A 283 -4.39 -10.01 6.71
N ALA A 284 -4.44 -9.06 5.78
CA ALA A 284 -4.42 -9.39 4.36
C ALA A 284 -3.49 -8.47 3.57
N GLU A 285 -3.20 -8.87 2.34
CA GLU A 285 -2.37 -8.13 1.40
C GLU A 285 -2.92 -8.29 -0.02
N MET A 286 -3.11 -7.18 -0.73
CA MET A 286 -3.41 -7.21 -2.16
C MET A 286 -2.16 -7.62 -2.92
N VAL A 287 -2.27 -8.61 -3.80
CA VAL A 287 -1.19 -9.09 -4.66
C VAL A 287 -1.68 -9.12 -6.11
N VAL A 288 -0.75 -8.87 -7.03
CA VAL A 288 -1.03 -8.96 -8.47
C VAL A 288 -1.44 -10.39 -8.82
N TYR A 289 -2.52 -10.54 -9.59
CA TYR A 289 -3.08 -11.85 -9.95
C TYR A 289 -2.05 -12.75 -10.68
N ASP A 290 -1.39 -12.21 -11.72
CA ASP A 290 -0.32 -12.90 -12.45
C ASP A 290 0.54 -11.88 -13.22
N ALA A 291 1.87 -12.05 -13.20
CA ALA A 291 2.79 -11.25 -13.99
C ALA A 291 2.64 -11.49 -15.52
N GLY A 292 2.09 -12.65 -15.92
CA GLY A 292 1.83 -13.04 -17.31
C GLY A 292 0.47 -12.60 -17.87
N ALA A 293 -0.48 -12.14 -17.04
CA ALA A 293 -1.84 -11.79 -17.46
C ALA A 293 -1.96 -10.44 -18.22
N GLY A 294 -0.83 -9.85 -18.63
CA GLY A 294 -0.79 -8.68 -19.50
C GLY A 294 -1.01 -7.36 -18.76
N GLU A 295 -0.09 -6.42 -19.00
CA GLU A 295 -0.03 -4.95 -18.86
C GLU A 295 -0.78 -4.18 -17.75
N ILE A 296 -1.88 -4.68 -17.21
CA ILE A 296 -2.54 -4.18 -16.02
C ILE A 296 -1.80 -4.69 -14.80
N ARG A 297 -1.23 -3.76 -14.04
CA ARG A 297 -0.77 -4.05 -12.69
C ARG A 297 -1.57 -3.19 -11.72
N THR A 298 -2.02 -3.79 -10.63
CA THR A 298 -2.31 -3.01 -9.42
C THR A 298 -0.97 -2.50 -8.90
N HIS A 299 -0.66 -1.25 -9.21
CA HIS A 299 0.69 -0.70 -9.05
C HIS A 299 1.08 -0.53 -7.56
N TYR A 300 0.09 -0.52 -6.67
CA TYR A 300 0.24 -0.22 -5.23
C TYR A 300 -0.49 -1.23 -4.34
N ALA A 301 -0.27 -2.52 -4.63
CA ALA A 301 -0.51 -3.63 -3.70
C ALA A 301 -0.20 -3.21 -2.25
N GLY A 302 -1.19 -3.36 -1.37
CA GLY A 302 -1.15 -2.78 -0.03
C GLY A 302 -1.73 -3.71 1.02
N PHE A 303 -1.40 -3.41 2.28
CA PHE A 303 -1.92 -4.14 3.42
C PHE A 303 -3.39 -3.82 3.70
N PHE A 304 -4.14 -4.86 4.03
CA PHE A 304 -5.41 -4.76 4.72
C PHE A 304 -5.18 -5.07 6.19
N ASP A 305 -5.71 -4.21 7.05
CA ASP A 305 -5.66 -4.42 8.48
C ASP A 305 -6.74 -5.40 8.95
N PRO A 306 -6.49 -6.12 10.05
CA PRO A 306 -7.49 -6.91 10.74
C PRO A 306 -8.77 -6.12 11.02
N GLY A 307 -9.91 -6.64 10.57
CA GLY A 307 -11.21 -5.99 10.68
C GLY A 307 -11.62 -5.13 9.48
N PHE A 308 -10.81 -5.05 8.43
CA PHE A 308 -11.19 -4.33 7.21
C PHE A 308 -12.49 -4.90 6.62
N GLY A 309 -13.51 -4.05 6.44
CA GLY A 309 -14.84 -4.46 6.01
C GLY A 309 -15.61 -5.34 7.01
N TRP A 310 -15.11 -5.53 8.24
CA TRP A 310 -15.70 -6.38 9.27
C TRP A 310 -16.54 -5.60 10.29
N GLY A 311 -16.05 -4.45 10.75
CA GLY A 311 -16.68 -3.69 11.84
C GLY A 311 -16.59 -4.45 13.17
N ASP A 312 -17.70 -4.51 13.90
CA ASP A 312 -17.91 -5.41 15.05
C ASP A 312 -18.40 -6.81 14.63
N GLY A 313 -18.46 -7.08 13.32
CA GLY A 313 -19.07 -8.26 12.72
C GLY A 313 -20.30 -7.93 11.87
N SER A 314 -20.86 -6.72 12.01
CA SER A 314 -22.07 -6.28 11.29
C SER A 314 -21.84 -5.82 9.86
N ILE A 315 -20.61 -5.45 9.47
CA ILE A 315 -20.34 -4.93 8.12
C ILE A 315 -20.17 -6.11 7.16
N LEU A 316 -20.97 -6.14 6.09
CA LEU A 316 -20.97 -7.16 5.04
C LEU A 316 -19.98 -6.80 3.93
N GLY A 317 -18.74 -6.56 4.35
CA GLY A 317 -17.61 -6.21 3.48
C GLY A 317 -17.58 -4.76 3.02
N THR A 318 -16.45 -4.39 2.42
CA THR A 318 -16.25 -3.10 1.75
C THR A 318 -15.60 -3.33 0.39
N LYS A 319 -15.89 -2.44 -0.57
CA LYS A 319 -15.17 -2.42 -1.85
C LYS A 319 -13.69 -2.11 -1.60
N VAL A 320 -12.84 -2.60 -2.49
CA VAL A 320 -11.41 -2.30 -2.54
C VAL A 320 -11.19 -1.26 -3.63
N VAL A 321 -10.61 -0.13 -3.25
CA VAL A 321 -10.07 0.84 -4.21
C VAL A 321 -8.78 0.26 -4.81
N MET A 322 -8.73 0.24 -6.14
CA MET A 322 -7.62 -0.30 -6.90
C MET A 322 -6.92 0.80 -7.66
N GLU A 323 -5.60 0.82 -7.55
CA GLU A 323 -4.75 1.73 -8.31
C GLU A 323 -4.12 1.03 -9.51
N VAL A 324 -4.55 1.42 -10.71
CA VAL A 324 -4.30 0.69 -11.95
C VAL A 324 -3.55 1.56 -12.96
N ARG A 325 -2.59 0.95 -13.68
CA ARG A 325 -2.06 1.49 -14.93
C ARG A 325 -2.02 0.42 -16.00
N ALA A 326 -2.27 0.84 -17.24
CA ALA A 326 -1.78 0.16 -18.42
C ALA A 326 -0.41 0.75 -18.76
N ARG A 327 0.62 -0.08 -18.96
CA ARG A 327 1.99 0.38 -19.18
C ARG A 327 2.22 0.74 -20.64
N GLU A 328 2.51 -0.26 -21.46
CA GLU A 328 3.10 -0.07 -22.79
C GLU A 328 2.05 0.13 -23.88
N VAL A 329 0.95 -0.63 -23.84
CA VAL A 329 -0.16 -0.48 -24.78
C VAL A 329 -1.49 -0.26 -24.07
N PRO A 330 -2.53 0.26 -24.77
CA PRO A 330 -3.86 0.31 -24.22
C PRO A 330 -4.39 -1.10 -23.93
N PHE A 331 -5.13 -1.25 -22.83
CA PHE A 331 -5.66 -2.54 -22.38
C PHE A 331 -7.17 -2.46 -22.17
N MET A 332 -7.91 -3.43 -22.70
CA MET A 332 -9.37 -3.52 -22.52
C MET A 332 -9.71 -4.39 -21.31
N VAL A 333 -10.57 -3.88 -20.43
CA VAL A 333 -11.05 -4.57 -19.22
C VAL A 333 -12.55 -4.74 -19.29
N TYR A 334 -13.04 -5.91 -18.87
CA TYR A 334 -14.46 -6.22 -18.75
C TYR A 334 -14.96 -6.11 -17.30
N ASP A 335 -16.23 -5.78 -17.10
CA ASP A 335 -16.86 -5.81 -15.78
C ASP A 335 -16.76 -7.22 -15.18
N GLY A 336 -16.32 -7.32 -13.93
CA GLY A 336 -16.10 -8.59 -13.23
C GLY A 336 -14.83 -9.35 -13.64
N GLN A 337 -14.02 -8.85 -14.56
CA GLN A 337 -12.74 -9.48 -14.91
C GLN A 337 -11.81 -9.50 -13.68
N THR A 338 -11.33 -10.70 -13.32
CA THR A 338 -10.34 -10.88 -12.25
C THR A 338 -9.13 -9.99 -12.48
N SER A 339 -8.83 -9.13 -11.51
CA SER A 339 -7.82 -8.09 -11.63
C SER A 339 -6.70 -8.21 -10.59
N PHE A 340 -7.00 -8.77 -9.42
CA PHE A 340 -6.04 -8.98 -8.33
C PHE A 340 -6.47 -10.14 -7.44
N LYS A 341 -5.57 -10.53 -6.54
CA LYS A 341 -5.85 -11.50 -5.48
C LYS A 341 -5.48 -10.96 -4.11
N VAL A 342 -6.07 -11.50 -3.07
CA VAL A 342 -5.83 -11.11 -1.69
C VAL A 342 -5.26 -12.29 -0.92
N TRP A 343 -4.05 -12.12 -0.39
CA TRP A 343 -3.43 -13.05 0.52
C TRP A 343 -3.96 -12.82 1.92
N PHE A 344 -4.29 -13.90 2.62
CA PHE A 344 -4.66 -13.88 4.03
C PHE A 344 -3.51 -14.43 4.86
N GLU A 345 -3.18 -13.71 5.93
CA GLU A 345 -2.11 -14.07 6.86
C GLU A 345 -2.67 -14.12 8.29
N ARG A 346 -2.33 -15.18 9.02
CA ARG A 346 -2.76 -15.32 10.42
C ARG A 346 -1.98 -14.37 11.33
N LEU A 347 -2.68 -13.70 12.24
CA LEU A 347 -2.05 -12.93 13.32
C LEU A 347 -1.58 -13.85 14.44
N ARG A 348 -0.47 -13.48 15.09
CA ARG A 348 0.02 -14.18 16.30
C ARG A 348 -0.88 -13.94 17.50
N SER A 349 -1.49 -12.76 17.55
CA SER A 349 -2.42 -12.34 18.59
C SER A 349 -3.46 -11.39 18.01
N ARG A 350 -4.65 -11.35 18.62
CA ARG A 350 -5.68 -10.39 18.22
C ARG A 350 -5.23 -8.97 18.59
N PRO A 351 -5.33 -7.98 17.68
CA PRO A 351 -4.93 -6.62 17.96
C PRO A 351 -5.83 -5.97 19.00
N GLU A 352 -5.29 -5.00 19.74
CA GLU A 352 -6.07 -4.22 20.72
C GLU A 352 -7.10 -3.35 20.01
N ARG A 353 -6.74 -2.81 18.84
CA ARG A 353 -7.63 -2.03 17.99
C ARG A 353 -7.93 -2.80 16.71
N VAL A 354 -9.21 -3.08 16.48
CA VAL A 354 -9.70 -3.63 15.21
C VAL A 354 -10.03 -2.49 14.25
N TYR A 355 -9.72 -2.66 12.97
CA TYR A 355 -9.95 -1.63 11.97
C TYR A 355 -11.42 -1.18 11.92
N GLY A 356 -11.62 0.06 12.35
CA GLY A 356 -12.89 0.79 12.34
C GLY A 356 -13.96 0.38 13.38
N ALA A 357 -13.60 -0.32 14.45
CA ALA A 357 -14.44 -0.36 15.64
C ALA A 357 -14.43 0.99 16.40
N ASP A 358 -13.27 1.65 16.48
CA ASP A 358 -13.08 2.95 17.16
C ASP A 358 -12.12 3.91 16.42
N LEU A 359 -11.53 3.46 15.32
CA LEU A 359 -10.66 4.28 14.49
C LEU A 359 -11.55 5.15 13.60
N GLY A 360 -11.26 6.45 13.52
CA GLY A 360 -11.70 7.38 12.46
C GLY A 360 -11.17 6.94 11.08
N SER A 361 -11.45 5.70 10.75
CA SER A 361 -10.89 4.88 9.71
C SER A 361 -11.44 5.42 8.41
N SER A 362 -10.56 6.08 7.66
CA SER A 362 -10.94 6.84 6.48
C SER A 362 -11.49 5.97 5.34
N TYR A 363 -11.57 4.65 5.53
CA TYR A 363 -11.84 3.68 4.46
C TYR A 363 -12.71 2.46 4.86
N GLN A 364 -13.38 2.45 6.01
CA GLN A 364 -14.18 1.28 6.42
C GLN A 364 -15.50 1.12 5.63
N ARG A 365 -15.90 2.16 4.89
CA ARG A 365 -17.01 2.16 3.93
C ARG A 365 -16.52 2.78 2.62
N GLN A 366 -15.56 2.14 1.96
CA GLN A 366 -15.04 2.65 0.70
C GLN A 366 -16.17 2.66 -0.34
N THR A 367 -16.56 3.87 -0.74
CA THR A 367 -16.97 4.18 -2.12
C THR A 367 -15.72 4.58 -2.91
N LEU A 368 -15.88 5.00 -4.17
CA LEU A 368 -14.78 5.49 -5.00
C LEU A 368 -14.11 6.72 -4.35
N THR A 369 -13.05 6.47 -3.56
CA THR A 369 -12.45 7.47 -2.67
C THR A 369 -11.05 7.84 -3.14
N LEU A 370 -10.78 9.13 -3.28
CA LEU A 370 -9.46 9.69 -3.59
C LEU A 370 -8.56 9.78 -2.34
N SER A 371 -7.31 10.23 -2.51
CA SER A 371 -6.39 10.42 -1.37
C SER A 371 -6.95 11.46 -0.37
N LYS A 372 -6.56 11.35 0.91
CA LYS A 372 -7.04 12.23 2.00
C LYS A 372 -6.76 13.74 1.79
N HIS A 373 -5.92 14.09 0.83
CA HIS A 373 -5.54 15.47 0.51
C HIS A 373 -6.62 16.24 -0.26
N PHE A 374 -7.55 15.52 -0.87
CA PHE A 374 -8.66 16.12 -1.62
C PHE A 374 -9.87 16.37 -0.72
N ARG A 375 -10.61 17.45 -1.00
CA ARG A 375 -11.93 17.68 -0.42
C ARG A 375 -12.85 16.51 -0.78
N ARG A 376 -13.70 16.11 0.17
CA ARG A 376 -14.71 15.07 -0.10
C ARG A 376 -15.66 15.59 -1.19
N LEU A 377 -15.91 14.73 -2.18
CA LEU A 377 -16.88 14.97 -3.24
C LEU A 377 -18.31 14.87 -2.72
#